data_AF-L5JQ63-F1
#
_entry.id   AF-L5JQ63-F1
#
_cell.length_a   1.000
_cell.length_b   1.000
_cell.length_c   1.000
_cell.angle_alpha   90.00
_cell.angle_beta   90.00
_cell.angle_gamma   90.00
#
_symmetry.space_group_name_H-M   'P 1'
#
loop_
_entity.id
_entity.type
_entity.pdbx_description
1 polymer ?
#
loop_
_entity_poly.entity_id
_entity_poly.type
_entity_poly.pdbx_seq_one_letter_code
_entity_poly.pdbx_strand_id
1 'polypeptide(L)'
;MEMMKKDSSSHLGKSLNLKDIRNMKERVQDTVRGLQDLTEEEQKDALSCLTKCLTKDEQLQDLEQRMSEVLISGELQMDSPAGPLISSLFNAAGILVETRTEAIMDFLDAVMELFEEKELVGEALEKGTLPLLKEQVESVLDQNGGEQPECVGCDPEAQILHALYVAVSILLQLSEKPASASS
;
A
#
# COMPACT_ATOMS: atom_id res chain seq x y z
N MET A 1 15.08 12.28 27.29
CA MET A 1 14.07 12.01 26.25
C MET A 1 14.78 12.24 24.93
N GLU A 2 15.40 11.19 24.41
CA GLU A 2 16.19 11.26 23.18
C GLU A 2 15.27 11.43 21.98
N MET A 3 15.57 12.43 21.16
CA MET A 3 14.97 12.59 19.83
C MET A 3 15.56 11.50 18.93
N MET A 4 14.74 10.48 18.65
CA MET A 4 15.06 9.46 17.67
C MET A 4 15.01 10.12 16.28
N LYS A 5 16.18 10.32 15.67
CA LYS A 5 16.29 10.69 14.26
C LYS A 5 15.84 9.51 13.42
N LYS A 6 14.71 9.67 12.70
CA LYS A 6 14.28 8.74 11.64
C LYS A 6 15.14 9.03 10.42
N ASP A 7 16.32 8.41 10.36
CA ASP A 7 17.08 8.31 9.11
C ASP A 7 16.32 7.34 8.20
N SER A 8 15.44 7.90 7.37
CA SER A 8 14.75 7.18 6.29
C SER A 8 15.78 6.80 5.22
N SER A 9 16.34 5.59 5.32
CA SER A 9 17.11 5.02 4.22
C SER A 9 16.15 4.53 3.14
N SER A 10 15.95 5.36 2.11
CA SER A 10 15.27 4.97 0.88
C SER A 10 16.12 3.93 0.13
N HIS A 11 15.88 2.65 0.39
CA HIS A 11 16.60 1.56 -0.28
C HIS A 11 15.83 0.91 -1.44
N LEU A 12 14.58 1.32 -1.71
CA LEU A 12 13.89 1.03 -2.98
C LEU A 12 13.37 2.31 -3.63
N GLY A 13 13.26 2.30 -4.95
CA GLY A 13 12.85 3.41 -5.78
C GLY A 13 11.60 4.09 -5.24
N LYS A 14 11.71 5.40 -4.98
CA LYS A 14 10.61 6.36 -4.81
C LYS A 14 9.33 5.78 -4.16
N SER A 15 9.41 5.33 -2.89
CA SER A 15 8.22 5.23 -2.02
C SER A 15 7.33 6.46 -2.26
N LEU A 16 6.02 6.24 -2.32
CA LEU A 16 5.08 7.30 -2.68
C LEU A 16 5.33 8.54 -1.82
N ASN A 17 6.03 9.54 -2.36
CA ASN A 17 6.08 10.84 -1.73
C ASN A 17 4.64 11.37 -1.68
N LEU A 18 3.97 11.16 -0.55
CA LEU A 18 2.56 11.51 -0.32
C LEU A 18 2.33 13.03 -0.35
N LYS A 19 3.41 13.82 -0.46
CA LYS A 19 3.40 15.29 -0.56
C LYS A 19 3.38 15.79 -1.99
N ASP A 20 3.68 14.97 -3.00
CA ASP A 20 3.58 15.35 -4.41
C ASP A 20 2.20 14.96 -4.99
N ILE A 21 1.29 15.92 -4.92
CA ILE A 21 -0.13 15.78 -5.25
C ILE A 21 -0.36 15.76 -6.77
N ARG A 22 0.49 16.48 -7.53
CA ARG A 22 0.26 16.83 -8.94
C ARG A 22 0.24 15.61 -9.87
N ASN A 23 0.66 14.45 -9.38
CA ASN A 23 0.67 13.21 -10.14
C ASN A 23 0.23 11.95 -9.36
N MET A 24 -0.52 12.10 -8.27
CA MET A 24 -0.82 10.97 -7.38
C MET A 24 -1.61 9.86 -8.09
N LYS A 25 -2.55 10.21 -8.97
CA LYS A 25 -3.38 9.24 -9.70
C LYS A 25 -2.59 8.34 -10.65
N GLU A 26 -1.63 8.89 -11.40
CA GLU A 26 -0.76 8.09 -12.27
C GLU A 26 0.08 7.13 -11.44
N ARG A 27 0.66 7.62 -10.34
CA ARG A 27 1.51 6.81 -9.46
C ARG A 27 0.73 5.66 -8.81
N VAL A 28 -0.47 5.92 -8.30
CA VAL A 28 -1.34 4.86 -7.75
C VAL A 28 -1.71 3.84 -8.82
N GLN A 29 -1.94 4.27 -10.08
CA GLN A 29 -2.20 3.34 -11.17
C GLN A 29 -0.98 2.47 -11.50
N ASP A 30 0.23 3.02 -11.48
CA ASP A 30 1.46 2.26 -11.69
C ASP A 30 1.71 1.27 -10.54
N THR A 31 1.50 1.71 -9.30
CA THR A 31 1.55 0.87 -8.10
C THR A 31 0.56 -0.31 -8.20
N VAL A 32 -0.69 -0.02 -8.55
CA VAL A 32 -1.75 -1.04 -8.73
C VAL A 32 -1.40 -2.00 -9.88
N ARG A 33 -0.84 -1.50 -10.99
CA ARG A 33 -0.38 -2.34 -12.11
C ARG A 33 0.70 -3.34 -11.69
N GLY A 34 1.54 -2.95 -10.72
CA GLY A 34 2.57 -3.82 -10.15
C GLY A 34 2.04 -5.08 -9.47
N LEU A 35 0.74 -5.14 -9.15
CA LEU A 35 0.09 -6.28 -8.48
C LEU A 35 -0.76 -7.15 -9.43
N GLN A 36 -0.92 -6.76 -10.69
CA GLN A 36 -1.84 -7.42 -11.63
C GLN A 36 -1.40 -8.81 -12.06
N ASP A 37 -0.11 -9.12 -11.94
CA ASP A 37 0.48 -10.40 -12.33
C ASP A 37 0.54 -11.42 -11.18
N LEU A 38 -0.01 -11.07 -10.01
CA LEU A 38 -0.22 -11.99 -8.91
C LEU A 38 -1.28 -13.04 -9.29
N THR A 39 -1.01 -14.29 -8.91
CA THR A 39 -1.98 -15.40 -9.00
C THR A 39 -3.12 -15.22 -8.00
N GLU A 40 -4.22 -15.95 -8.19
CA GLU A 40 -5.36 -15.92 -7.25
C GLU A 40 -4.97 -16.28 -5.80
N GLU A 41 -3.99 -17.16 -5.61
CA GLU A 41 -3.51 -17.56 -4.30
C GLU A 41 -2.68 -16.43 -3.66
N GLU A 42 -1.72 -15.89 -4.41
CA GLU A 42 -0.90 -14.76 -3.96
C GLU A 42 -1.74 -13.52 -3.64
N GLN A 43 -2.79 -13.24 -4.43
CA GLN A 43 -3.72 -12.14 -4.15
C GLN A 43 -4.49 -12.35 -2.84
N LYS A 44 -4.98 -13.57 -2.58
CA LYS A 44 -5.68 -13.90 -1.33
C LYS A 44 -4.76 -13.81 -0.12
N ASP A 45 -3.53 -14.28 -0.26
CA ASP A 45 -2.53 -14.23 0.80
C ASP A 45 -2.13 -12.79 1.10
N ALA A 46 -1.91 -11.99 0.07
CA ALA A 46 -1.65 -10.56 0.21
C ALA A 46 -2.83 -9.86 0.88
N LEU A 47 -4.06 -10.03 0.37
CA LEU A 47 -5.25 -9.41 0.92
C LEU A 47 -5.46 -9.80 2.39
N SER A 48 -5.31 -11.08 2.72
CA SER A 48 -5.42 -11.60 4.10
C SER A 48 -4.39 -10.98 5.03
N CYS A 49 -3.15 -10.82 4.57
CA CYS A 49 -2.08 -10.20 5.34
C CYS A 49 -2.34 -8.70 5.55
N LEU A 50 -2.62 -7.96 4.47
CA LEU A 50 -2.85 -6.51 4.51
C LEU A 50 -4.11 -6.14 5.32
N THR A 51 -5.15 -6.97 5.29
CA THR A 51 -6.35 -6.79 6.13
C THR A 51 -6.02 -6.86 7.63
N LYS A 52 -5.07 -7.73 8.02
CA LYS A 52 -4.63 -7.81 9.42
C LYS A 52 -3.87 -6.54 9.84
N CYS A 53 -3.13 -5.92 8.93
CA CYS A 53 -2.43 -4.65 9.18
C CYS A 53 -3.39 -3.48 9.45
N LEU A 54 -4.62 -3.52 8.92
CA LEU A 54 -5.66 -2.53 9.22
C LEU A 54 -6.20 -2.64 10.66
N THR A 55 -6.16 -3.84 11.25
CA THR A 55 -6.83 -4.14 12.53
C THR A 55 -5.86 -4.35 13.69
N LYS A 56 -4.58 -4.62 13.42
CA LYS A 56 -3.58 -4.97 14.43
C LYS A 56 -2.26 -4.27 14.14
N ASP A 57 -1.89 -3.30 14.97
CA ASP A 57 -0.62 -2.57 14.83
C ASP A 57 0.61 -3.50 14.94
N GLU A 58 0.55 -4.55 15.75
CA GLU A 58 1.62 -5.56 15.82
C GLU A 58 1.87 -6.26 14.48
N GLN A 59 0.81 -6.48 13.68
CA GLN A 59 0.94 -7.10 12.35
C GLN A 59 1.47 -6.11 11.32
N LEU A 60 1.10 -4.83 11.45
CA LEU A 60 1.67 -3.76 10.64
C LEU A 60 3.18 -3.64 10.87
N GLN A 61 3.60 -3.61 12.14
CA GLN A 61 5.01 -3.51 12.52
C GLN A 61 5.83 -4.75 12.12
N ASP A 62 5.31 -5.97 12.32
CA ASP A 62 5.97 -7.20 11.88
C ASP A 62 6.17 -7.21 10.35
N LEU A 63 5.15 -6.80 9.58
CA LEU A 63 5.26 -6.74 8.13
C LEU A 63 6.25 -5.67 7.67
N GLU A 64 6.23 -4.47 8.24
CA GLU A 64 7.19 -3.40 7.94
C GLU A 64 8.64 -3.84 8.19
N GLN A 65 8.88 -4.50 9.34
CA GLN A 65 10.20 -5.03 9.66
C GLN A 65 10.64 -6.09 8.65
N ARG A 66 9.77 -7.04 8.31
CA ARG A 66 10.10 -8.10 7.34
C ARG A 66 10.36 -7.56 5.94
N MET A 67 9.57 -6.59 5.50
CA MET A 67 9.82 -5.89 4.24
C MET A 67 11.23 -5.28 4.26
N SER A 68 11.60 -4.59 5.34
CA SER A 68 12.94 -4.04 5.51
C SER A 68 14.03 -5.11 5.45
N GLU A 69 13.85 -6.26 6.10
CA GLU A 69 14.79 -7.38 6.07
C GLU A 69 14.95 -7.97 4.66
N VAL A 70 13.85 -8.16 3.94
CA VAL A 70 13.84 -8.68 2.56
C VAL A 70 14.56 -7.71 1.62
N LEU A 71 14.38 -6.41 1.81
CA LEU A 71 15.05 -5.40 1.00
C LEU A 71 16.55 -5.33 1.25
N ILE A 72 17.00 -5.58 2.48
CA ILE A 72 18.41 -5.56 2.84
C ILE A 72 19.12 -6.85 2.42
N SER A 73 18.50 -8.00 2.70
CA SER A 73 19.12 -9.32 2.52
C SER A 73 18.87 -9.93 1.15
N GLY A 74 17.76 -9.57 0.49
CA GLY A 74 17.27 -10.23 -0.71
C GLY A 74 16.78 -11.66 -0.47
N GLU A 75 16.70 -12.10 0.79
CA GLU A 75 16.38 -13.48 1.16
C GLU A 75 14.94 -13.62 1.68
N LEU A 76 14.29 -14.70 1.27
CA LEU A 76 12.93 -15.04 1.65
C LEU A 76 12.90 -15.77 3.00
N GLN A 77 12.30 -15.16 4.02
CA GLN A 77 12.06 -15.79 5.32
C GLN A 77 10.63 -16.36 5.38
N MET A 78 10.50 -17.68 5.20
CA MET A 78 9.19 -18.35 5.11
C MET A 78 8.50 -18.65 6.45
N ASP A 79 9.22 -18.59 7.59
CA ASP A 79 8.72 -19.06 8.89
C ASP A 79 7.78 -18.06 9.60
N SER A 80 6.91 -17.37 8.86
CA SER A 80 6.08 -16.30 9.43
C SER A 80 4.68 -16.18 8.88
N PRO A 81 3.76 -15.53 9.63
CA PRO A 81 2.42 -15.23 9.15
C PRO A 81 2.38 -14.37 7.88
N ALA A 82 3.41 -13.53 7.67
CA ALA A 82 3.58 -12.73 6.46
C ALA A 82 4.30 -13.49 5.34
N GLY A 83 4.86 -14.67 5.62
CA GLY A 83 5.65 -15.48 4.68
C GLY A 83 4.98 -15.70 3.32
N PRO A 84 3.67 -16.00 3.24
CA PRO A 84 2.98 -16.11 1.97
C PRO A 84 2.97 -14.80 1.15
N LEU A 85 2.69 -13.65 1.80
CA LEU A 85 2.78 -12.34 1.13
C LEU A 85 4.22 -12.03 0.72
N ILE A 86 5.22 -12.28 1.57
CA ILE A 86 6.62 -12.03 1.21
C ILE A 86 7.06 -12.92 0.04
N SER A 87 6.59 -14.16 -0.02
CA SER A 87 6.89 -15.09 -1.12
C SER A 87 6.34 -14.58 -2.45
N SER A 88 5.16 -13.94 -2.45
CA SER A 88 4.56 -13.38 -3.67
C SER A 88 5.30 -12.17 -4.23
N LEU A 89 6.25 -11.59 -3.48
CA LEU A 89 7.13 -10.54 -4.00
C LEU A 89 8.19 -11.08 -4.95
N PHE A 90 8.45 -12.39 -4.92
CA PHE A 90 9.43 -13.03 -5.79
C PHE A 90 8.75 -13.69 -6.97
N ASN A 91 9.36 -13.58 -8.15
CA ASN A 91 8.89 -14.33 -9.32
C ASN A 91 9.31 -15.81 -9.23
N ALA A 92 8.89 -16.61 -10.20
CA ALA A 92 9.22 -18.04 -10.28
C ALA A 92 10.73 -18.35 -10.35
N ALA A 93 11.58 -17.38 -10.69
CA ALA A 93 13.04 -17.51 -10.68
C ALA A 93 13.67 -17.15 -9.32
N GLY A 94 12.85 -16.82 -8.32
CA GLY A 94 13.31 -16.36 -7.01
C GLY A 94 13.88 -14.95 -7.01
N ILE A 95 13.53 -14.13 -8.01
CA ILE A 95 13.98 -12.74 -8.12
C ILE A 95 12.89 -11.82 -7.57
N LEU A 96 13.27 -10.90 -6.67
CA LEU A 96 12.38 -9.89 -6.11
C LEU A 96 11.85 -8.98 -7.23
N VAL A 97 10.53 -8.83 -7.30
CA VAL A 97 9.83 -8.01 -8.28
C VAL A 97 9.60 -6.62 -7.69
N GLU A 98 10.41 -5.65 -8.12
CA GLU A 98 10.41 -4.28 -7.59
C GLU A 98 9.01 -3.66 -7.54
N THR A 99 8.22 -3.78 -8.60
CA THR A 99 6.87 -3.18 -8.67
C THR A 99 5.90 -3.78 -7.66
N ARG A 100 6.00 -5.08 -7.35
CA ARG A 100 5.19 -5.73 -6.30
C ARG A 100 5.62 -5.23 -4.93
N THR A 101 6.93 -5.15 -4.71
CA THR A 101 7.52 -4.69 -3.46
C THR A 101 7.18 -3.23 -3.17
N GLU A 102 7.32 -2.34 -4.15
CA GLU A 102 6.95 -0.93 -4.07
C GLU A 102 5.48 -0.80 -3.68
N ALA A 103 4.59 -1.57 -4.30
CA ALA A 103 3.16 -1.53 -3.98
C ALA A 103 2.84 -1.95 -2.54
N ILE A 104 3.51 -2.96 -2.01
CA ILE A 104 3.32 -3.34 -0.61
C ILE A 104 3.89 -2.28 0.33
N MET A 105 5.05 -1.67 0.03
CA MET A 105 5.56 -0.57 0.84
C MET A 105 4.64 0.65 0.81
N ASP A 106 4.13 1.02 -0.35
CA ASP A 106 3.20 2.13 -0.53
C ASP A 106 1.93 1.93 0.30
N PHE A 107 1.44 0.69 0.38
CA PHE A 107 0.35 0.34 1.28
C PHE A 107 0.73 0.53 2.75
N LEU A 108 1.91 0.07 3.19
CA LEU A 108 2.34 0.22 4.58
C LEU A 108 2.53 1.69 4.96
N ASP A 109 3.16 2.47 4.09
CA ASP A 109 3.32 3.92 4.25
C ASP A 109 1.95 4.59 4.37
N ALA A 110 1.00 4.23 3.50
CA ALA A 110 -0.37 4.73 3.59
C ALA A 110 -1.03 4.35 4.93
N VAL A 111 -1.01 3.08 5.32
CA VAL A 111 -1.67 2.63 6.57
C VAL A 111 -1.01 3.23 7.81
N MET A 112 0.28 3.56 7.79
CA MET A 112 0.94 4.27 8.89
C MET A 112 0.45 5.71 9.07
N GLU A 113 -0.04 6.34 8.01
CA GLU A 113 -0.64 7.69 8.05
C GLU A 113 -2.12 7.64 8.46
N LEU A 114 -2.78 6.48 8.36
CA LEU A 114 -4.17 6.29 8.77
C LEU A 114 -4.23 5.92 10.25
N PHE A 115 -5.16 6.53 11.00
CA PHE A 115 -5.42 6.14 12.38
C PHE A 115 -6.87 5.65 12.50
N GLU A 116 -7.82 6.58 12.63
CA GLU A 116 -9.25 6.25 12.73
C GLU A 116 -9.78 5.70 11.41
N GLU A 117 -9.19 6.12 10.30
CA GLU A 117 -9.54 5.75 8.94
C GLU A 117 -9.25 4.28 8.62
N LYS A 118 -8.38 3.61 9.40
CA LYS A 118 -8.14 2.16 9.23
C LYS A 118 -9.42 1.36 9.40
N GLU A 119 -10.28 1.75 10.35
CA GLU A 119 -11.57 1.10 10.61
C GLU A 119 -12.51 1.28 9.42
N LEU A 120 -12.57 2.49 8.85
CA LEU A 120 -13.35 2.79 7.65
C LEU A 120 -12.94 1.93 6.45
N VAL A 121 -11.63 1.80 6.21
CA VAL A 121 -11.09 0.97 5.12
C VAL A 121 -11.41 -0.51 5.37
N GLY A 122 -11.24 -0.98 6.61
CA GLY A 122 -11.57 -2.35 7.01
C GLY A 122 -13.06 -2.69 6.83
N GLU A 123 -13.95 -1.80 7.26
CA GLU A 123 -15.40 -1.94 7.10
C GLU A 123 -15.79 -1.96 5.61
N ALA A 124 -15.22 -1.06 4.81
CA ALA A 124 -15.48 -1.02 3.38
C ALA A 124 -14.99 -2.29 2.66
N LEU A 125 -13.88 -2.87 3.09
CA LEU A 125 -13.39 -4.15 2.59
C LEU A 125 -14.35 -5.30 2.98
N GLU A 126 -14.76 -5.38 4.24
CA GLU A 126 -15.68 -6.42 4.72
C GLU A 126 -17.03 -6.37 4.00
N LYS A 127 -17.56 -5.17 3.76
CA LYS A 127 -18.85 -4.95 3.10
C LYS A 127 -18.78 -4.98 1.57
N GLY A 128 -17.58 -5.07 0.99
CA GLY A 128 -17.39 -5.01 -0.45
C GLY A 128 -17.71 -3.64 -1.06
N THR A 129 -17.58 -2.56 -0.29
CA THR A 129 -17.86 -1.18 -0.69
C THR A 129 -16.61 -0.34 -0.92
N LEU A 130 -15.42 -0.96 -1.03
CA LEU A 130 -14.18 -0.29 -1.42
C LEU A 130 -14.30 0.55 -2.71
N PRO A 131 -15.01 0.11 -3.79
CA PRO A 131 -15.17 0.93 -4.98
C PRO A 131 -15.85 2.27 -4.69
N LEU A 132 -16.87 2.26 -3.83
CA LEU A 132 -17.61 3.47 -3.43
C LEU A 132 -16.73 4.39 -2.58
N LEU A 133 -15.97 3.83 -1.64
CA LEU A 133 -15.03 4.60 -0.82
C LEU A 133 -13.95 5.26 -1.69
N LYS A 134 -13.41 4.53 -2.69
CA LYS A 134 -12.45 5.07 -3.65
C LYS A 134 -13.01 6.25 -4.42
N GLU A 135 -14.22 6.12 -4.98
CA GLU A 135 -14.88 7.19 -5.73
C GLU A 135 -15.11 8.45 -4.88
N GLN A 136 -15.51 8.27 -3.62
CA GLN A 136 -15.68 9.39 -2.69
C GLN A 136 -14.36 10.11 -2.41
N VAL A 137 -13.30 9.36 -2.11
CA VAL A 137 -11.97 9.94 -1.86
C VAL A 137 -11.44 10.64 -3.11
N GLU A 138 -11.58 10.05 -4.30
CA GLU A 138 -11.22 10.67 -5.58
C GLU A 138 -11.97 11.99 -5.79
N SER A 139 -13.27 12.01 -5.55
CA SER A 139 -14.09 13.23 -5.70
C SER A 139 -13.62 14.35 -4.77
N VAL A 140 -13.23 14.04 -3.52
CA VAL A 140 -12.72 15.06 -2.58
C VAL A 140 -11.35 15.56 -3.01
N LEU A 141 -10.47 14.68 -3.47
CA LEU A 141 -9.15 15.04 -3.98
C LEU A 141 -9.25 15.96 -5.22
N ASP A 142 -10.15 15.66 -6.15
CA ASP A 142 -10.37 16.47 -7.35
C ASP A 142 -10.91 17.88 -7.01
N GLN A 143 -11.73 17.99 -5.96
CA GLN A 143 -12.27 19.28 -5.47
C GLN A 143 -11.20 20.12 -4.77
N ASN A 144 -10.24 19.48 -4.09
CA ASN A 144 -9.13 20.14 -3.41
C ASN A 144 -7.95 20.50 -4.33
N GLY A 145 -7.99 20.07 -5.60
CA GLY A 145 -6.93 20.31 -6.61
C GLY A 145 -6.83 21.75 -7.14
N GLY A 146 -7.66 22.68 -6.67
CA GLY A 146 -7.60 24.10 -7.03
C GLY A 146 -6.55 24.87 -6.22
N GLU A 147 -5.43 25.21 -6.87
CA GLU A 147 -4.42 26.20 -6.43
C GLU A 147 -3.86 26.04 -5.00
N GLN A 148 -3.14 24.95 -4.70
CA GLN A 148 -2.21 24.96 -3.56
C GLN A 148 -0.83 25.51 -3.98
N PRO A 149 -0.33 26.59 -3.34
CA PRO A 149 1.03 27.08 -3.57
C PRO A 149 2.06 26.07 -3.08
N GLU A 150 3.23 26.08 -3.72
CA GLU A 150 4.36 25.24 -3.37
C GLU A 150 4.77 25.43 -1.90
N CYS A 151 4.52 24.39 -1.10
CA CYS A 151 5.29 23.93 0.06
C CYS A 151 5.67 24.97 1.14
N VAL A 152 4.93 25.00 2.26
CA VAL A 152 5.47 24.83 3.64
C VAL A 152 4.31 24.36 4.54
N GLY A 153 4.32 23.10 4.96
CA GLY A 153 3.28 22.49 5.80
C GLY A 153 2.17 21.88 4.95
N CYS A 154 2.37 20.61 4.55
CA CYS A 154 1.32 19.84 3.87
C CYS A 154 0.06 19.87 4.73
N ASP A 155 -1.07 20.15 4.09
CA ASP A 155 -2.37 20.01 4.72
C ASP A 155 -2.51 18.56 5.25
N PRO A 156 -2.61 18.36 6.58
CA PRO A 156 -2.72 17.02 7.16
C PRO A 156 -3.92 16.26 6.60
N GLU A 157 -5.00 16.96 6.26
CA GLU A 157 -6.22 16.36 5.71
C GLU A 157 -5.98 15.83 4.29
N ALA A 158 -5.30 16.61 3.43
CA ALA A 158 -4.87 16.13 2.12
C ALA A 158 -3.94 14.91 2.20
N GLN A 159 -3.05 14.85 3.19
CA GLN A 159 -2.18 13.69 3.39
C GLN A 159 -2.97 12.43 3.76
N ILE A 160 -3.95 12.55 4.67
CA ILE A 160 -4.86 11.45 5.04
C ILE A 160 -5.68 11.00 3.83
N LEU A 161 -6.20 11.93 3.02
CA LEU A 161 -6.95 11.60 1.81
C LEU A 161 -6.10 10.86 0.78
N HIS A 162 -4.82 11.21 0.62
CA HIS A 162 -3.91 10.45 -0.25
C HIS A 162 -3.63 9.06 0.30
N ALA A 163 -3.37 8.93 1.60
CA ALA A 163 -3.15 7.64 2.24
C ALA A 163 -4.39 6.73 2.07
N LEU A 164 -5.59 7.27 2.28
CA LEU A 164 -6.86 6.59 2.01
C LEU A 164 -6.95 6.15 0.55
N TYR A 165 -6.63 7.04 -0.39
CA TYR A 165 -6.70 6.74 -1.81
C TYR A 165 -5.77 5.58 -2.21
N VAL A 166 -4.53 5.60 -1.72
CA VAL A 166 -3.53 4.54 -1.97
C VAL A 166 -3.99 3.22 -1.37
N ALA A 167 -4.31 3.21 -0.07
CA ALA A 167 -4.68 1.99 0.65
C ALA A 167 -5.92 1.31 0.04
N VAL A 168 -6.96 2.09 -0.26
CA VAL A 168 -8.20 1.58 -0.86
C VAL A 168 -7.94 1.06 -2.28
N SER A 169 -7.12 1.74 -3.08
CA SER A 169 -6.82 1.31 -4.46
C SER A 169 -6.06 -0.01 -4.50
N ILE A 170 -5.09 -0.21 -3.61
CA ILE A 170 -4.31 -1.45 -3.50
C ILE A 170 -5.20 -2.61 -3.03
N LEU A 171 -5.98 -2.40 -1.96
CA LEU A 171 -6.89 -3.43 -1.46
C LEU A 171 -7.96 -3.79 -2.50
N LEU A 172 -8.46 -2.80 -3.23
CA LEU A 172 -9.41 -3.04 -4.31
C LEU A 172 -8.80 -3.94 -5.38
N GLN A 173 -7.59 -3.63 -5.87
CA GLN A 173 -6.90 -4.47 -6.85
C GLN A 173 -6.68 -5.91 -6.38
N LEU A 174 -6.35 -6.11 -5.10
CA LEU A 174 -6.16 -7.45 -4.53
C LEU A 174 -7.47 -8.20 -4.29
N SER A 175 -8.59 -7.48 -4.16
CA SER A 175 -9.92 -8.06 -4.02
C SER A 175 -10.58 -8.39 -5.37
N GLU A 176 -10.08 -7.82 -6.46
CA GLU A 176 -10.56 -8.10 -7.80
C GLU A 176 -10.22 -9.53 -8.20
N LYS A 177 -11.17 -10.21 -8.83
CA LYS A 177 -10.92 -11.53 -9.40
C LYS A 177 -9.99 -11.33 -10.61
N PRO A 178 -8.88 -12.08 -10.75
CA PRO A 178 -8.04 -11.93 -11.92
C PRO A 178 -8.87 -12.20 -13.16
N ALA A 179 -8.76 -11.30 -14.14
CA ALA A 179 -9.45 -11.46 -15.40
C ALA A 179 -9.04 -12.82 -15.98
N SER A 180 -9.97 -13.78 -15.99
CA SER A 180 -9.75 -15.07 -16.62
C SER A 180 -9.44 -14.77 -18.09
N ALA A 181 -8.16 -14.81 -18.47
CA ALA A 181 -7.77 -14.69 -19.85
C ALA A 181 -8.43 -15.86 -20.59
N SER A 182 -9.51 -15.58 -21.32
CA SER A 182 -10.08 -16.55 -22.24
C SER A 182 -8.98 -16.95 -23.21
N SER A 183 -8.55 -18.21 -23.12
CA SER A 183 -7.72 -18.87 -24.13
C SER A 183 -8.47 -19.06 -25.44
#